data_AF-A0A8E0M8L5-F1
#
_entry.id   AF-A0A8E0M8L5-F1
#
_cell.length_a   1.000
_cell.length_b   1.000
_cell.length_c   1.000
_cell.angle_alpha   90.00
_cell.angle_beta   90.00
_cell.angle_gamma   90.00
#
_symmetry.space_group_name_H-M   'P 1'
#
loop_
_entity.id
_entity.type
_entity.pdbx_description
1 polymer ?
#
loop_
_entity_poly.entity_id
_entity_poly.type
_entity_poly.pdbx_seq_one_letter_code
_entity_poly.pdbx_strand_id
1 'polypeptide(L)'
;MKYIRTPQPKRNKSQIPFRLNLLFFIAFLLLAALVAQLAYLQILNGPRLAAEVDRTNKTVVTGNVPRGLIFDSKGRALVTNKANNAITYTKSVGAKSQQMYDIANQLAKLIDKPEDNLTKRDYIDYYLAPTKVSKQIVSKLPKKIQDLPTDKADELYKYEVAYVRQHMPTFTATQKEAA
;
A
#
# COMPACT_ATOMS: atom_id res chain seq x y z
N MET A 1 17.58 -3.30 102.37
CA MET A 1 17.20 -2.11 101.57
C MET A 1 16.76 -2.55 100.18
N LYS A 2 15.52 -2.32 99.78
CA LYS A 2 14.97 -2.70 98.47
C LYS A 2 14.62 -1.43 97.71
N TYR A 3 15.32 -1.14 96.62
CA TYR A 3 15.00 -0.03 95.74
C TYR A 3 13.83 -0.43 94.82
N ILE A 4 12.74 0.33 94.86
CA ILE A 4 11.59 0.17 93.97
C ILE A 4 11.94 0.81 92.62
N ARG A 5 12.04 0.02 91.56
CA ARG A 5 12.07 0.52 90.18
C ARG A 5 10.64 0.60 89.67
N THR A 6 10.15 1.80 89.39
CA THR A 6 8.86 2.02 88.72
C THR A 6 8.98 1.68 87.23
N PRO A 7 8.06 0.87 86.66
CA PRO A 7 8.08 0.55 85.23
C PRO A 7 7.52 1.71 84.40
N GLN A 8 8.23 2.09 83.33
CA GLN A 8 7.83 3.12 82.37
C GLN A 8 6.63 2.65 81.52
N PRO A 9 5.69 3.56 81.14
CA PRO A 9 4.48 3.18 80.42
C PRO A 9 4.77 2.74 78.97
N LYS A 10 4.19 1.60 78.57
CA LYS A 10 4.27 1.07 77.19
C LYS A 10 3.56 2.01 76.21
N ARG A 11 4.32 2.56 75.27
CA ARG A 11 3.77 3.28 74.10
C ARG A 11 2.98 2.33 73.19
N ASN A 12 1.75 2.72 72.86
CA ASN A 12 0.87 1.99 71.95
C ASN A 12 1.49 1.92 70.55
N LYS A 13 1.80 0.71 70.07
CA LYS A 13 2.24 0.48 68.70
C LYS A 13 1.07 0.75 67.76
N SER A 14 1.24 1.66 66.83
CA SER A 14 0.22 2.03 65.85
C SER A 14 -0.11 0.86 64.92
N GLN A 15 -1.39 0.47 64.83
CA GLN A 15 -1.88 -0.58 63.93
C GLN A 15 -1.96 -0.16 62.44
N ILE A 16 -1.25 0.91 62.09
CA ILE A 16 -1.24 1.52 60.76
C ILE A 16 -0.73 0.55 59.66
N PRO A 17 0.32 -0.28 59.84
CA PRO A 17 0.82 -1.11 58.74
C PRO A 17 -0.11 -2.27 58.37
N PHE A 18 -0.93 -2.76 59.32
CA PHE A 18 -1.84 -3.88 59.05
C PHE A 18 -3.01 -3.48 58.13
N ARG A 19 -3.63 -2.32 58.40
CA ARG A 19 -4.75 -1.81 57.58
C ARG A 19 -4.31 -1.45 56.16
N LEU A 20 -3.08 -0.93 56.03
CA LEU A 20 -2.50 -0.59 54.73
C LEU A 20 -2.19 -1.85 53.91
N ASN A 21 -1.58 -2.87 54.50
CA ASN A 21 -1.31 -4.14 53.81
C ASN A 21 -2.61 -4.88 53.42
N LEU A 22 -3.67 -4.79 54.23
CA LEU A 22 -4.98 -5.33 53.89
C LEU A 22 -5.57 -4.64 52.65
N LEU A 23 -5.48 -3.31 52.57
CA LEU A 23 -5.97 -2.55 51.40
C LEU A 23 -5.16 -2.90 50.15
N PHE A 24 -3.83 -3.00 50.25
CA PHE A 24 -2.98 -3.45 49.15
C PHE A 24 -3.31 -4.88 48.69
N PHE A 25 -3.62 -5.78 49.61
CA PHE A 25 -4.02 -7.15 49.27
C PHE A 25 -5.34 -7.18 48.50
N ILE A 26 -6.33 -6.39 48.93
CA ILE A 26 -7.61 -6.27 48.22
C ILE A 26 -7.40 -5.68 46.82
N ALA A 27 -6.61 -4.62 46.70
CA ALA A 27 -6.29 -4.01 45.42
C ALA A 27 -5.57 -4.99 44.47
N PHE A 28 -4.64 -5.80 45.00
CA PHE A 28 -3.96 -6.84 44.24
C PHE A 28 -4.93 -7.92 43.75
N LEU A 29 -5.87 -8.37 44.58
CA LEU A 29 -6.88 -9.34 44.16
C LEU A 29 -7.79 -8.80 43.06
N LEU A 30 -8.21 -7.54 43.14
CA LEU A 30 -9.00 -6.89 42.09
C LEU A 30 -8.22 -6.80 40.77
N LEU A 31 -6.95 -6.44 40.83
CA LEU A 31 -6.07 -6.41 39.65
C LEU A 31 -5.93 -7.81 39.04
N ALA A 32 -5.67 -8.83 39.86
CA ALA A 32 -5.53 -10.21 39.41
C ALA A 32 -6.82 -10.72 38.73
N ALA A 33 -7.99 -10.35 39.25
CA ALA A 33 -9.27 -10.69 38.63
C ALA A 33 -9.44 -10.07 37.23
N LEU A 34 -9.04 -8.81 37.03
CA LEU A 34 -9.07 -8.16 35.72
C LEU A 34 -8.11 -8.81 34.71
N VAL A 35 -6.89 -9.15 35.14
CA VAL A 35 -5.92 -9.85 34.29
C VAL A 35 -6.42 -11.23 33.90
N ALA A 36 -7.01 -11.99 34.85
CA ALA A 36 -7.61 -13.29 34.56
C ALA A 36 -8.78 -13.19 33.57
N GLN A 37 -9.65 -12.18 33.71
CA GLN A 37 -10.74 -11.92 32.77
C GLN A 37 -10.24 -11.59 31.36
N LEU A 38 -9.16 -10.80 31.27
CA LEU A 38 -8.54 -10.46 30.00
C LEU A 38 -7.91 -11.70 29.33
N ALA A 39 -7.19 -12.51 30.10
CA ALA A 39 -6.61 -13.76 29.63
C ALA A 39 -7.71 -14.74 29.16
N TYR A 40 -8.84 -14.83 29.87
CA TYR A 40 -9.98 -15.64 29.45
C TYR A 40 -10.55 -15.18 28.11
N LEU A 41 -10.74 -13.87 27.92
CA LEU A 41 -11.23 -13.32 26.65
C LEU A 41 -10.24 -13.55 25.49
N GLN A 42 -8.95 -13.40 25.72
CA GLN A 42 -7.92 -13.57 24.69
C GLN A 42 -7.64 -15.03 24.35
N ILE A 43 -7.55 -15.93 25.35
CA ILE A 43 -7.15 -17.33 25.15
C ILE A 43 -8.35 -18.21 24.79
N LEU A 44 -9.48 -18.10 25.51
CA LEU A 44 -10.64 -18.97 25.30
C LEU A 44 -11.60 -18.42 24.24
N ASN A 45 -11.85 -17.11 24.25
CA ASN A 45 -12.75 -16.49 23.27
C ASN A 45 -12.04 -15.93 22.03
N GLY A 46 -10.70 -15.94 22.00
CA GLY A 46 -9.90 -15.52 20.84
C GLY A 46 -10.34 -16.19 19.53
N PRO A 47 -10.49 -17.53 19.48
CA PRO A 47 -10.95 -18.23 18.27
C PRO A 47 -12.38 -17.83 17.85
N ARG A 48 -13.26 -17.56 18.81
CA ARG A 48 -14.65 -17.15 18.55
C ARG A 48 -14.73 -15.73 18.02
N LEU A 49 -13.93 -14.82 18.57
CA LEU A 49 -13.81 -13.42 18.11
C LEU A 49 -13.16 -13.36 16.72
N ALA A 50 -12.13 -14.16 16.46
CA ALA A 50 -11.55 -14.30 15.13
C ALA A 50 -12.58 -14.85 14.12
N ALA A 51 -13.33 -15.89 14.49
CA ALA A 51 -14.38 -16.44 13.64
C ALA A 51 -15.53 -15.46 13.37
N GLU A 52 -15.87 -14.59 14.32
CA GLU A 52 -16.89 -13.54 14.14
C GLU A 52 -16.42 -12.43 13.18
N VAL A 53 -15.15 -12.03 13.28
CA VAL A 53 -14.51 -11.11 12.32
C VAL A 53 -14.47 -11.75 10.92
N ASP A 54 -14.06 -13.01 10.83
CA ASP A 54 -14.01 -13.76 9.56
C ASP A 54 -15.38 -13.98 8.94
N ARG A 55 -16.45 -14.10 9.74
CA ARG A 55 -17.83 -14.16 9.25
C ARG A 55 -18.32 -12.81 8.74
N THR A 56 -17.97 -11.72 9.43
CA THR A 56 -18.33 -10.36 9.01
C THR A 56 -17.66 -9.98 7.68
N ASN A 57 -16.45 -10.52 7.41
CA ASN A 57 -15.67 -10.20 6.23
C ASN A 57 -15.95 -11.11 5.01
N LYS A 58 -16.97 -11.99 5.06
CA LYS A 58 -17.36 -12.85 3.93
C LYS A 58 -18.44 -12.19 3.10
N THR A 59 -18.01 -11.38 2.12
CA THR A 59 -18.89 -10.96 1.03
C THR A 59 -19.15 -12.15 0.12
N VAL A 60 -20.41 -12.55 -0.06
CA VAL A 60 -20.79 -13.56 -1.06
C VAL A 60 -20.56 -12.94 -2.44
N VAL A 61 -19.48 -13.36 -3.11
CA VAL A 61 -19.19 -12.96 -4.48
C VAL A 61 -20.05 -13.83 -5.40
N THR A 62 -21.15 -13.26 -5.89
CA THR A 62 -21.91 -13.86 -6.99
C THR A 62 -21.19 -13.57 -8.30
N GLY A 63 -20.93 -14.62 -9.09
CA GLY A 63 -20.25 -14.49 -10.38
C GLY A 63 -21.21 -14.07 -11.48
N ASN A 64 -20.77 -13.20 -12.39
CA ASN A 64 -21.54 -12.85 -13.58
C ASN A 64 -21.67 -14.06 -14.51
N VAL A 65 -22.88 -14.31 -15.02
CA VAL A 65 -23.14 -15.34 -16.05
C VAL A 65 -23.06 -14.72 -17.45
N PRO A 66 -22.71 -15.50 -18.49
CA PRO A 66 -22.76 -15.03 -19.88
C PRO A 66 -24.17 -14.61 -20.30
N ARG A 67 -24.27 -13.62 -21.20
CA ARG A 67 -25.56 -13.18 -21.77
C ARG A 67 -26.09 -14.20 -22.80
N GLY A 68 -27.36 -14.11 -23.14
CA GLY A 68 -27.92 -14.87 -24.26
C GLY A 68 -27.30 -14.48 -25.61
N LEU A 69 -27.29 -15.42 -26.55
CA LEU A 69 -26.87 -15.18 -27.94
C LEU A 69 -28.02 -14.53 -28.73
N ILE A 70 -27.69 -13.66 -29.69
CA ILE A 70 -28.68 -13.04 -30.58
C ILE A 70 -28.48 -13.60 -31.98
N PHE A 71 -29.56 -14.07 -32.60
CA PHE A 71 -29.56 -14.64 -33.94
C PHE A 71 -30.42 -13.81 -34.90
N ASP A 72 -30.10 -13.86 -36.18
CA ASP A 72 -30.99 -13.36 -37.23
C ASP A 72 -32.12 -14.36 -37.55
N SER A 73 -33.03 -13.98 -38.46
CA SER A 73 -34.14 -14.83 -38.89
C SER A 73 -33.72 -16.14 -39.57
N LYS A 74 -32.45 -16.26 -39.99
CA LYS A 74 -31.87 -17.46 -40.58
C LYS A 74 -31.06 -18.28 -39.56
N GLY A 75 -31.09 -17.92 -38.28
CA GLY A 75 -30.37 -18.61 -37.21
C GLY A 75 -28.86 -18.32 -37.16
N ARG A 76 -28.38 -17.25 -37.81
CA ARG A 76 -26.97 -16.85 -37.77
C ARG A 76 -26.72 -15.97 -36.56
N ALA A 77 -25.71 -16.30 -35.76
CA ALA A 77 -25.37 -15.53 -34.56
C ALA A 77 -24.84 -14.14 -34.95
N LEU A 78 -25.52 -13.09 -34.49
CA LEU A 78 -25.13 -11.69 -34.66
C LEU A 78 -24.34 -11.17 -33.46
N VAL A 79 -24.67 -11.64 -32.24
CA VAL A 79 -23.98 -11.26 -31.01
C VAL A 79 -23.66 -12.52 -30.21
N THR A 80 -22.39 -12.65 -29.83
CA THR A 80 -21.87 -13.74 -29.02
C THR A 80 -21.09 -13.21 -27.82
N ASN A 81 -20.82 -14.07 -26.85
CA ASN A 81 -19.93 -13.74 -25.73
C ASN A 81 -18.57 -14.40 -25.96
N LYS A 82 -17.50 -13.67 -25.64
CA LYS A 82 -16.15 -14.21 -25.55
C LYS A 82 -15.55 -13.77 -24.23
N ALA A 83 -14.97 -14.73 -23.50
CA ALA A 83 -14.18 -14.39 -22.31
C ALA A 83 -12.91 -13.69 -22.76
N ASN A 84 -12.71 -12.47 -22.28
CA ASN A 84 -11.53 -11.67 -22.56
C ASN A 84 -10.85 -11.30 -21.25
N ASN A 85 -9.54 -11.48 -21.19
CA ASN A 85 -8.74 -11.04 -20.06
C ASN A 85 -8.50 -9.53 -20.16
N ALA A 86 -8.75 -8.81 -19.08
CA ALA A 86 -8.46 -7.37 -18.98
C ALA A 86 -7.30 -7.17 -18.01
N ILE A 87 -6.24 -6.50 -18.48
CA ILE A 87 -5.07 -6.15 -17.67
C ILE A 87 -5.17 -4.66 -17.37
N THR A 88 -5.37 -4.32 -16.10
CA THR A 88 -5.53 -2.94 -15.64
C THR A 88 -4.34 -2.53 -14.79
N TYR A 89 -3.74 -1.39 -15.11
CA TYR A 89 -2.69 -0.78 -14.30
C TYR A 89 -3.22 0.46 -13.59
N THR A 90 -3.11 0.49 -12.26
CA THR A 90 -3.47 1.65 -11.44
C THR A 90 -2.20 2.30 -10.92
N LYS A 91 -1.87 3.47 -11.45
CA LYS A 91 -0.70 4.24 -11.01
C LYS A 91 -0.92 4.79 -9.59
N SER A 92 0.05 4.59 -8.71
CA SER A 92 0.06 5.22 -7.39
C SER A 92 0.54 6.68 -7.47
N VAL A 93 0.10 7.53 -6.53
CA VAL A 93 0.42 8.97 -6.52
C VAL A 93 1.94 9.25 -6.51
N GLY A 94 2.74 8.34 -5.92
CA GLY A 94 4.21 8.45 -5.85
C GLY A 94 4.98 7.63 -6.89
N ALA A 95 4.31 7.02 -7.87
CA ALA A 95 4.97 6.16 -8.86
C ALA A 95 5.94 6.97 -9.74
N LYS A 96 7.22 6.58 -9.72
CA LYS A 96 8.28 7.22 -10.51
C LYS A 96 8.25 6.74 -11.96
N SER A 97 8.59 7.61 -12.91
CA SER A 97 8.66 7.27 -14.34
C SER A 97 9.58 6.08 -14.63
N GLN A 98 10.70 5.95 -13.89
CA GLN A 98 11.59 4.79 -13.99
C GLN A 98 10.88 3.47 -13.68
N GLN A 99 10.05 3.44 -12.63
CA GLN A 99 9.35 2.22 -12.23
C GLN A 99 8.31 1.83 -13.28
N MET A 100 7.63 2.82 -13.88
CA MET A 100 6.69 2.58 -14.97
C MET A 100 7.40 2.01 -16.20
N TYR A 101 8.58 2.54 -16.55
CA TYR A 101 9.41 1.99 -17.63
C TYR A 101 9.82 0.54 -17.36
N ASP A 102 10.26 0.22 -16.15
CA ASP A 102 10.69 -1.12 -15.79
C ASP A 102 9.51 -2.12 -15.88
N ILE A 103 8.33 -1.72 -15.39
CA ILE A 103 7.10 -2.53 -15.47
C ILE A 103 6.68 -2.73 -16.93
N ALA A 104 6.70 -1.68 -17.76
CA ALA A 104 6.32 -1.78 -19.17
C ALA A 104 7.22 -2.77 -19.94
N ASN A 105 8.53 -2.71 -19.71
CA ASN A 105 9.47 -3.66 -20.32
C ASN A 105 9.33 -5.10 -19.81
N GLN A 106 8.83 -5.28 -18.59
CA GLN A 106 8.49 -6.62 -18.09
C GLN A 106 7.20 -7.13 -18.75
N LEU A 107 6.19 -6.28 -18.88
CA LEU A 107 4.91 -6.62 -19.50
C LEU A 107 5.03 -6.91 -20.99
N ALA A 108 5.86 -6.18 -21.72
CA ALA A 108 6.12 -6.42 -23.14
C ALA A 108 6.66 -7.83 -23.43
N LYS A 109 7.30 -8.48 -22.45
CA LYS A 109 7.78 -9.87 -22.60
C LYS A 109 6.67 -10.92 -22.41
N LEU A 110 5.55 -10.53 -21.81
CA LEU A 110 4.48 -11.42 -21.39
C LEU A 110 3.22 -11.27 -22.22
N ILE A 111 3.06 -10.12 -22.89
CA ILE A 111 1.83 -9.73 -23.58
C ILE A 111 2.21 -9.20 -24.95
N ASP A 112 1.53 -9.71 -25.98
CA ASP A 112 1.59 -9.17 -27.33
C ASP A 112 0.54 -8.06 -27.49
N LYS A 113 0.95 -6.90 -28.00
CA LYS A 113 0.09 -5.72 -28.16
C LYS A 113 0.30 -5.13 -29.56
N PRO A 114 -0.77 -4.90 -30.34
CA PRO A 114 -0.65 -4.23 -31.64
C PRO A 114 -0.20 -2.76 -31.46
N GLU A 115 0.70 -2.31 -32.34
CA GLU A 115 1.25 -0.95 -32.33
C GLU A 115 0.27 0.12 -32.87
N ASP A 116 -0.92 -0.28 -33.33
CA ASP A 116 -1.83 0.52 -34.16
C ASP A 116 -2.30 1.86 -33.56
N ASN A 117 -2.17 2.05 -32.25
CA ASN A 117 -2.66 3.24 -31.53
C ASN A 117 -1.56 4.06 -30.85
N LEU A 118 -0.27 3.83 -31.16
CA LEU A 118 0.83 4.57 -30.55
C LEU A 118 1.12 5.89 -31.29
N THR A 119 1.18 6.99 -30.53
CA THR A 119 1.54 8.30 -31.05
C THR A 119 3.03 8.57 -30.91
N LYS A 120 3.55 9.53 -31.70
CA LYS A 120 4.93 10.01 -31.55
C LYS A 120 5.23 10.51 -30.13
N ARG A 121 4.23 10.99 -29.40
CA ARG A 121 4.38 11.47 -28.03
C ARG A 121 4.70 10.32 -27.07
N ASP A 122 4.04 9.19 -27.24
CA ASP A 122 4.19 8.01 -26.39
C ASP A 122 5.62 7.46 -26.44
N TYR A 123 6.21 7.39 -27.65
CA TYR A 123 7.61 7.01 -27.81
C TYR A 123 8.60 7.99 -27.14
N ILE A 124 8.32 9.30 -27.18
CA ILE A 124 9.15 10.29 -26.48
C ILE A 124 9.07 10.08 -24.97
N ASP A 125 7.86 9.83 -24.46
CA ASP A 125 7.63 9.66 -23.03
C ASP A 125 8.24 8.37 -22.51
N TYR A 126 8.15 7.28 -23.28
CA TYR A 126 8.88 6.04 -23.03
C TYR A 126 10.40 6.27 -23.01
N TYR A 127 10.94 7.02 -23.98
CA TYR A 127 12.38 7.29 -24.06
C TYR A 127 12.91 8.14 -22.90
N LEU A 128 12.11 9.10 -22.43
CA LEU A 128 12.48 9.99 -21.32
C LEU A 128 12.22 9.37 -19.94
N ALA A 129 11.43 8.29 -19.85
CA ALA A 129 11.07 7.67 -18.57
C ALA A 129 12.27 7.18 -17.74
N PRO A 130 13.37 6.65 -18.33
CA PRO A 130 14.57 6.30 -17.58
C PRO A 130 15.32 7.52 -17.04
N THR A 131 15.62 7.51 -15.75
CA THR A 131 16.33 8.61 -15.06
C THR A 131 17.70 8.94 -15.66
N LYS A 132 18.39 7.94 -16.23
CA LYS A 132 19.69 8.15 -16.88
C LYS A 132 19.54 8.94 -18.18
N VAL A 133 18.50 8.66 -18.96
CA VAL A 133 18.27 9.30 -20.26
C VAL A 133 17.83 10.74 -20.06
N SER A 134 16.85 10.99 -19.18
CA SER A 134 16.43 12.35 -18.83
C SER A 134 17.63 13.22 -18.39
N LYS A 135 18.50 12.73 -17.50
CA LYS A 135 19.72 13.47 -17.10
C LYS A 135 20.66 13.79 -18.27
N GLN A 136 20.83 12.88 -19.22
CA GLN A 136 21.64 13.12 -20.41
C GLN A 136 21.02 14.19 -21.30
N ILE A 137 19.69 14.21 -21.44
CA ILE A 137 18.99 15.23 -22.22
C ILE A 137 19.11 16.59 -21.52
N VAL A 138 18.91 16.64 -20.21
CA VAL A 138 19.10 17.87 -19.42
C VAL A 138 20.50 18.46 -19.59
N SER A 139 21.55 17.63 -19.62
CA SER A 139 22.92 18.13 -19.84
C SER A 139 23.17 18.73 -21.23
N LYS A 140 22.31 18.43 -22.21
CA LYS A 140 22.39 18.98 -23.58
C LYS A 140 21.54 20.24 -23.75
N LEU A 141 20.72 20.58 -22.75
CA LEU A 141 19.90 21.80 -22.76
C LEU A 141 20.76 23.02 -22.35
N PRO A 142 20.38 24.24 -22.77
CA PRO A 142 21.02 25.47 -22.31
C PRO A 142 21.06 25.59 -20.78
N LYS A 143 22.16 26.12 -20.22
CA LYS A 143 22.34 26.29 -18.76
C LYS A 143 21.16 26.98 -18.05
N LYS A 144 20.53 27.94 -18.72
CA LYS A 144 19.33 28.64 -18.22
C LYS A 144 18.14 27.72 -17.92
N ILE A 145 18.02 26.61 -18.63
CA ILE A 145 16.97 25.60 -18.47
C ILE A 145 17.44 24.51 -17.49
N GLN A 146 18.74 24.22 -17.45
CA GLN A 146 19.32 23.27 -16.52
C GLN A 146 19.18 23.70 -15.06
N ASP A 147 19.25 25.00 -14.79
CA ASP A 147 19.12 25.59 -13.44
C ASP A 147 17.67 25.93 -13.06
N LEU A 148 16.67 25.42 -13.80
CA LEU A 148 15.26 25.58 -13.43
C LEU A 148 15.01 24.95 -12.04
N PRO A 149 14.33 25.67 -11.14
CA PRO A 149 14.06 25.15 -9.80
C PRO A 149 13.09 23.97 -9.85
N THR A 150 13.19 23.07 -8.85
CA THR A 150 12.49 21.77 -8.81
C THR A 150 10.96 21.89 -8.82
N ASP A 151 10.43 23.01 -8.35
CA ASP A 151 9.02 23.40 -8.40
C ASP A 151 8.50 23.63 -9.84
N LYS A 152 9.40 23.84 -10.81
CA LYS A 152 9.11 23.96 -12.24
C LYS A 152 9.44 22.70 -13.05
N ALA A 153 9.33 21.52 -12.43
CA ALA A 153 9.56 20.24 -13.09
C ALA A 153 8.75 20.06 -14.40
N ASP A 154 7.52 20.57 -14.45
CA ASP A 154 6.67 20.50 -15.64
C ASP A 154 7.20 21.35 -16.81
N GLU A 155 7.83 22.49 -16.53
CA GLU A 155 8.45 23.32 -17.57
C GLU A 155 9.72 22.66 -18.11
N LEU A 156 10.56 22.11 -17.23
CA LEU A 156 11.76 21.37 -17.60
C LEU A 156 11.41 20.19 -18.52
N TYR A 157 10.39 19.42 -18.16
CA TYR A 157 9.94 18.27 -18.93
C TYR A 157 9.48 18.65 -20.35
N LYS A 158 8.78 19.79 -20.51
CA LYS A 158 8.39 20.29 -21.85
C LYS A 158 9.60 20.55 -22.75
N TYR A 159 10.69 21.07 -22.20
CA TYR A 159 11.92 21.30 -22.95
C TYR A 159 12.64 19.99 -23.31
N GLU A 160 12.68 19.01 -22.40
CA GLU A 160 13.21 17.67 -22.71
C GLU A 160 12.44 17.04 -23.88
N VAL A 161 11.12 17.12 -23.84
CA VAL A 161 10.23 16.63 -24.90
C VAL A 161 10.48 17.33 -26.23
N ALA A 162 10.59 18.66 -26.22
CA ALA A 162 10.86 19.43 -27.43
C ALA A 162 12.22 19.06 -28.06
N TYR A 163 13.24 18.86 -27.22
CA TYR A 163 14.57 18.44 -27.66
C TYR A 163 14.55 17.05 -28.31
N VAL A 164 13.94 16.06 -27.65
CA VAL A 164 13.83 14.69 -28.18
C VAL A 164 12.99 14.65 -29.44
N ARG A 165 11.95 15.48 -29.55
CA ARG A 165 11.12 15.57 -30.76
C ARG A 165 11.93 15.97 -32.00
N GLN A 166 12.98 16.79 -31.83
CA GLN A 166 13.87 17.18 -32.92
C GLN A 166 15.00 16.16 -33.18
N HIS A 167 15.39 15.39 -32.16
CA HIS A 167 16.49 14.43 -32.20
C HIS A 167 16.00 13.00 -31.87
N MET A 168 14.92 12.56 -32.50
CA MET A 168 14.29 11.27 -32.22
C MET A 168 15.26 10.11 -32.55
N PRO A 169 15.54 9.21 -31.59
CA PRO A 169 16.28 7.99 -31.88
C PRO A 169 15.42 6.97 -32.63
N THR A 170 16.05 6.01 -33.28
CA THR A 170 15.38 4.84 -33.85
C THR A 170 15.10 3.79 -32.76
N PHE A 171 13.83 3.41 -32.58
CA PHE A 171 13.41 2.42 -31.59
C PHE A 171 13.50 0.99 -32.13
N THR A 172 13.96 0.05 -31.31
CA THR A 172 13.93 -1.39 -31.62
C THR A 172 12.51 -1.95 -31.49
N ALA A 173 12.21 -3.10 -32.11
CA ALA A 173 10.87 -3.72 -32.03
C ALA A 173 10.41 -3.92 -30.57
N THR A 174 11.30 -4.42 -29.72
CA THR A 174 11.06 -4.60 -28.28
C THR A 174 10.78 -3.31 -27.52
N GLN A 175 11.36 -2.18 -27.95
CA GLN A 175 11.09 -0.87 -27.36
C GLN A 175 9.75 -0.30 -27.83
N LYS A 176 9.31 -0.66 -29.03
CA LYS A 176 8.01 -0.24 -29.55
C LYS A 176 6.86 -0.97 -28.87
N GLU A 177 7.05 -2.25 -28.55
CA GLU A 177 6.08 -3.04 -27.78
C GLU A 177 5.93 -2.53 -26.34
N ALA A 178 7.02 -2.02 -25.75
CA ALA A 178 7.05 -1.51 -24.38
C ALA A 178 6.61 -0.03 -24.25
N ALA A 179 6.49 0.70 -25.36
CA ALA A 179 6.05 2.10 -25.39
C ALA A 179 4.53 2.22 -25.33
#